data_AF-A0A4P9Z208-F1
#
_entry.id   AF-A0A4P9Z208-F1
#
_cell.length_a   1.000
_cell.length_b   1.000
_cell.length_c   1.000
_cell.angle_alpha   90.00
_cell.angle_beta   90.00
_cell.angle_gamma   90.00
#
_symmetry.space_group_name_H-M   'P 1'
#
loop_
_entity.id
_entity.type
_entity.pdbx_description
1 polymer ?
#
loop_
_entity_poly.entity_id
_entity_poly.type
_entity_poly.pdbx_seq_one_letter_code
_entity_poly.pdbx_strand_id
1 'polypeptide(L)'
;LHSLLEDERHARVVSWGSQGNSFIIKDQSEFAKSILPKHFKHSNFASFVRQLNKYDFHKVKRNNEQDIKLYGEHAWEFDHPMFRRHRYDLLEGIKRKCTKSQLADMAAQMERLQQRLDTIERLQDETAESLGRATQQCETLTGELQEAHQGLAARDRLMNQISPKVLLVEDDVVCRQLSGKILQVFGCTLDEAEDGVAAVNKMNISKYDLVFMDIMMPHLDGMSATAQIRQFDRCTPIVSLTANFTQDARIVYMSCGMNDVLPKPFSRDTLLSVVEKYC
;
A
#
# COMPACT_ATOMS: atom_id res chain seq x y z
N LEU A 1 -51.87 20.31 20.25
CA LEU A 1 -52.45 21.60 20.70
C LEU A 1 -53.24 22.29 19.59
N HIS A 2 -52.66 22.53 18.40
CA HIS A 2 -53.38 23.18 17.29
C HIS A 2 -54.72 22.50 16.95
N SER A 3 -54.70 21.18 16.68
CA SER A 3 -55.93 20.40 16.40
C SER A 3 -56.93 20.37 17.57
N LEU A 4 -56.48 20.49 18.83
CA LEU A 4 -57.38 20.59 19.98
C LEU A 4 -58.16 21.91 19.97
N LEU A 5 -57.54 23.01 19.55
CA LEU A 5 -58.15 24.33 19.53
C LEU A 5 -59.12 24.54 18.35
N GLU A 6 -59.09 23.66 17.35
CA GLU A 6 -60.01 23.66 16.22
C GLU A 6 -61.27 22.84 16.48
N ASP A 7 -61.27 21.98 17.50
CA ASP A 7 -62.43 21.20 17.88
C ASP A 7 -63.45 22.07 18.65
N GLU A 8 -64.52 22.46 17.98
CA GLU A 8 -65.57 23.32 18.55
C GLU A 8 -66.24 22.75 19.80
N ARG A 9 -66.17 21.42 20.00
CA ARG A 9 -66.70 20.74 21.20
C ARG A 9 -65.99 21.20 22.47
N HIS A 10 -64.74 21.67 22.35
CA HIS A 10 -63.93 22.15 23.45
C HIS A 10 -63.95 23.67 23.62
N ALA A 11 -64.61 24.42 22.72
CA ALA A 11 -64.59 25.89 22.67
C ALA A 11 -65.07 26.58 23.97
N ARG A 12 -65.84 25.88 24.80
CA ARG A 12 -66.28 26.35 26.13
C ARG A 12 -65.18 26.32 27.18
N VAL A 13 -64.19 25.44 27.01
CA VAL A 13 -63.12 25.17 27.98
C VAL A 13 -61.78 25.72 27.50
N VAL A 14 -61.50 25.61 26.19
CA VAL A 14 -60.29 26.13 25.56
C VAL A 14 -60.60 26.64 24.15
N SER A 15 -60.05 27.79 23.77
CA SER A 15 -60.23 28.35 22.43
C SER A 15 -59.02 29.16 21.98
N TRP A 16 -58.96 29.47 20.68
CA TRP A 16 -58.07 30.54 20.20
C TRP A 16 -58.44 31.88 20.83
N GLY A 17 -57.45 32.75 21.01
CA GLY A 17 -57.67 34.17 21.30
C GLY A 17 -58.25 34.90 20.08
N SER A 18 -58.79 36.10 20.31
CA SER A 18 -59.45 36.90 19.27
C SER A 18 -58.54 37.23 18.09
N GLN A 19 -57.24 37.39 18.34
CA GLN A 19 -56.22 37.72 17.33
C GLN A 19 -55.54 36.47 16.72
N GLY A 20 -55.87 35.27 17.19
CA GLY A 20 -55.32 34.01 16.67
C GLY A 20 -53.82 33.79 16.89
N ASN A 21 -53.16 34.59 17.74
CA ASN A 21 -51.75 34.42 18.13
C ASN A 21 -51.55 33.74 19.48
N SER A 22 -52.61 33.68 20.27
CA SER A 22 -52.64 33.06 21.58
C SER A 22 -53.78 32.05 21.65
N PHE A 23 -53.73 31.21 22.68
CA PHE A 23 -54.87 30.37 23.06
C PHE A 23 -55.22 30.58 24.53
N ILE A 24 -56.50 30.40 24.82
CA ILE A 24 -57.12 30.75 26.09
C ILE A 24 -57.75 29.49 26.68
N ILE A 25 -57.41 29.18 27.93
CA ILE A 25 -58.02 28.14 28.74
C ILE A 25 -58.97 28.85 29.71
N LYS A 26 -60.27 28.67 29.52
CA LYS A 26 -61.32 29.39 30.24
C LYS A 26 -61.56 28.83 31.64
N ASP A 27 -61.57 27.50 31.74
CA ASP A 27 -61.69 26.76 33.00
C ASP A 27 -60.51 25.78 33.16
N GLN A 28 -59.65 26.04 34.14
CA GLN A 28 -58.50 25.20 34.44
C GLN A 28 -58.89 23.80 34.92
N SER A 29 -59.91 23.70 35.77
CA SER A 29 -60.34 22.46 36.41
C SER A 29 -61.00 21.54 35.40
N GLU A 30 -61.88 22.09 34.55
CA GLU A 30 -62.50 21.35 33.48
C GLU A 30 -61.48 20.93 32.42
N PHE A 31 -60.58 21.82 32.01
CA PHE A 31 -59.50 21.50 31.07
C PHE A 31 -58.62 20.35 31.57
N ALA A 32 -58.26 20.37 32.85
CA ALA A 32 -57.45 19.32 33.47
C ALA A 32 -58.18 17.97 33.56
N LYS A 33 -59.49 17.98 33.80
CA LYS A 33 -60.31 16.78 33.99
C LYS A 33 -60.76 16.15 32.66
N SER A 34 -61.20 16.95 31.70
CA SER A 34 -61.92 16.47 30.51
C SER A 34 -61.08 16.50 29.22
N ILE A 35 -60.09 17.38 29.13
CA ILE A 35 -59.30 17.60 27.91
C ILE A 35 -57.90 17.02 28.03
N LEU A 36 -57.16 17.35 29.11
CA LEU A 36 -55.78 16.88 29.28
C LEU A 36 -55.63 15.34 29.15
N PRO A 37 -56.48 14.48 29.77
CA PRO A 37 -56.34 13.03 29.65
C PRO A 37 -56.56 12.49 28.23
N LYS A 38 -57.28 13.22 27.37
CA LYS A 38 -57.60 12.81 26.00
C LYS A 38 -56.48 13.17 25.01
N HIS A 39 -55.77 14.26 25.27
CA HIS A 39 -54.77 14.81 24.34
C HIS A 39 -53.33 14.77 24.87
N PHE A 40 -53.13 14.50 26.15
CA PHE A 40 -51.83 14.47 26.82
C PHE A 40 -51.73 13.26 27.77
N LYS A 41 -50.51 12.75 28.00
CA LYS A 41 -50.25 11.59 28.87
C LYS A 41 -50.36 11.89 30.39
N HIS A 42 -51.04 12.96 30.77
CA HIS A 42 -51.27 13.36 32.17
C HIS A 42 -52.52 14.25 32.27
N SER A 43 -53.10 14.35 33.46
CA SER A 43 -54.24 15.24 33.77
C SER A 43 -53.85 16.49 34.56
N ASN A 44 -52.57 16.64 34.92
CA ASN A 44 -52.12 17.71 35.79
C ASN A 44 -51.85 19.02 35.01
N PHE A 45 -52.59 20.09 35.35
CA PHE A 45 -52.46 21.40 34.70
C PHE A 45 -51.06 22.02 34.82
N ALA A 46 -50.43 21.95 35.99
CA ALA A 46 -49.07 22.47 36.16
C ALA A 46 -48.05 21.72 35.29
N SER A 47 -48.28 20.43 35.01
CA SER A 47 -47.45 19.67 34.07
C SER A 47 -47.62 20.14 32.63
N PHE A 48 -48.85 20.51 32.24
CA PHE A 48 -49.13 21.12 30.95
C PHE A 48 -48.40 22.46 30.80
N VAL A 49 -48.50 23.35 31.79
CA VAL A 49 -47.78 24.65 31.77
C VAL A 49 -46.27 24.46 31.69
N ARG A 50 -45.70 23.47 32.41
CA ARG A 50 -44.27 23.15 32.28
C ARG A 50 -43.89 22.68 30.87
N GLN A 51 -44.76 21.96 30.17
CA GLN A 51 -44.50 21.56 28.78
C GLN A 51 -44.53 22.78 27.85
N LEU A 52 -45.51 23.66 28.00
CA LEU A 52 -45.57 24.93 27.27
C LEU A 52 -44.27 25.73 27.42
N ASN A 53 -43.77 25.89 28.65
CA ASN A 53 -42.52 26.59 28.91
C ASN A 53 -41.30 25.93 28.24
N LYS A 54 -41.28 24.59 28.11
CA LYS A 54 -40.20 23.87 27.40
C LYS A 54 -40.17 24.21 25.90
N TYR A 55 -41.28 24.66 25.34
CA TYR A 55 -41.41 25.09 23.94
C TYR A 55 -41.59 26.61 23.82
N ASP A 56 -41.16 27.36 24.83
CA ASP A 56 -41.14 28.84 24.81
C ASP A 56 -42.52 29.53 24.71
N PHE A 57 -43.59 28.86 25.13
CA PHE A 57 -44.89 29.51 25.30
C PHE A 57 -44.89 30.33 26.59
N HIS A 58 -45.43 31.55 26.53
CA HIS A 58 -45.45 32.48 27.66
C HIS A 58 -46.86 32.83 28.08
N LYS A 59 -47.10 32.95 29.40
CA LYS A 59 -48.38 33.40 29.94
C LYS A 59 -48.53 34.90 29.67
N VAL A 60 -49.62 35.29 29.03
CA VAL A 60 -49.96 36.69 28.77
C VAL A 60 -50.73 37.26 29.98
N LYS A 61 -50.39 38.49 30.39
CA LYS A 61 -51.13 39.21 31.44
C LYS A 61 -52.31 39.94 30.82
N ARG A 62 -53.53 39.62 31.23
CA ARG A 62 -54.74 40.30 30.77
C ARG A 62 -55.03 41.55 31.61
N ASN A 63 -55.17 42.70 30.94
CA ASN A 63 -55.49 43.99 31.56
C ASN A 63 -56.79 44.62 31.02
N ASN A 64 -57.44 44.05 30.00
CA ASN A 64 -58.64 44.62 29.38
C ASN A 64 -59.93 44.10 30.02
N GLU A 65 -60.80 44.99 30.48
CA GLU A 65 -62.13 44.65 31.05
C GLU A 65 -62.99 43.83 30.09
N GLN A 66 -62.85 44.06 28.78
CA GLN A 66 -63.61 43.36 27.74
C GLN A 66 -63.25 41.87 27.65
N ASP A 67 -61.97 41.52 27.80
CA ASP A 67 -61.49 40.14 27.75
C ASP A 67 -61.82 39.38 29.05
N ILE A 68 -61.83 40.09 30.18
CA ILE A 68 -62.28 39.54 31.47
C ILE A 68 -63.76 39.17 31.40
N LYS A 69 -64.61 40.02 30.80
CA LYS A 69 -66.02 39.71 30.57
C LYS A 69 -66.24 38.55 29.59
N LEU A 70 -65.37 38.41 28.57
CA LEU A 70 -65.55 37.42 27.50
C LEU A 70 -65.09 36.00 27.88
N TYR A 71 -64.03 35.87 28.69
CA TYR A 71 -63.41 34.57 28.97
C TYR A 71 -63.38 34.20 30.45
N GLY A 72 -63.78 35.11 31.34
CA GLY A 72 -63.76 34.92 32.79
C GLY A 72 -62.46 35.38 33.44
N GLU A 73 -62.58 35.79 34.70
CA GLU A 73 -61.51 36.35 35.54
C GLU A 73 -60.34 35.37 35.76
N HIS A 74 -60.61 34.06 35.74
CA HIS A 74 -59.63 33.02 36.07
C HIS A 74 -59.03 32.31 34.86
N ALA A 75 -59.34 32.76 33.65
CA ALA A 75 -58.83 32.11 32.46
C ALA A 75 -57.32 32.33 32.28
N TRP A 76 -56.64 31.41 31.60
CA TRP A 76 -55.20 31.47 31.30
C TRP A 76 -54.97 31.67 29.81
N GLU A 77 -54.09 32.60 29.44
CA GLU A 77 -53.73 32.85 28.05
C GLU A 77 -52.24 32.59 27.84
N PHE A 78 -51.92 31.90 26.74
CA PHE A 78 -50.55 31.60 26.35
C PHE A 78 -50.29 32.03 24.91
N ASP A 79 -49.18 32.72 24.69
CA ASP A 79 -48.71 33.19 23.39
C ASP A 79 -47.40 32.49 23.00
N HIS A 80 -47.22 32.28 21.70
CA HIS A 80 -45.94 31.91 21.11
C HIS A 80 -45.83 32.51 19.69
N PRO A 81 -44.71 33.14 19.31
CA PRO A 81 -44.57 33.84 18.03
C PRO A 81 -44.95 33.01 16.80
N MET A 82 -44.57 31.73 16.79
CA MET A 82 -44.82 30.76 15.70
C MET A 82 -46.10 29.93 15.87
N PHE A 83 -46.90 30.13 16.93
CA PHE A 83 -48.14 29.38 17.14
C PHE A 83 -49.34 30.24 16.74
N ARG A 84 -49.71 30.18 15.46
CA ARG A 84 -50.77 31.04 14.88
C ARG A 84 -51.92 30.20 14.32
N ARG A 85 -53.16 30.67 14.50
CA ARG A 85 -54.37 30.05 13.98
C ARG A 85 -54.28 29.94 12.45
N HIS A 86 -54.51 28.75 11.91
CA HIS A 86 -54.46 28.42 10.47
C HIS A 86 -53.06 28.50 9.82
N ARG A 87 -51.97 28.59 10.60
CA ARG A 87 -50.58 28.60 10.09
C ARG A 87 -49.79 27.42 10.64
N TYR A 88 -50.07 26.27 10.05
CA TYR A 88 -49.44 25.00 10.38
C TYR A 88 -47.95 24.94 10.01
N ASP A 89 -47.56 25.67 8.97
CA ASP A 89 -46.19 25.78 8.46
C ASP A 89 -45.21 26.31 9.52
N LEU A 90 -45.68 27.20 10.41
CA LEU A 90 -44.84 27.79 11.46
C LEU A 90 -44.56 26.83 12.63
N LEU A 91 -45.32 25.72 12.75
CA LEU A 91 -45.16 24.78 13.85
C LEU A 91 -43.78 24.09 13.86
N GLU A 92 -43.13 23.95 12.71
CA GLU A 92 -41.78 23.37 12.59
C GLU A 92 -40.71 24.23 13.32
N GLY A 93 -40.98 25.54 13.46
CA GLY A 93 -40.11 26.46 14.19
C GLY A 93 -40.20 26.35 15.71
N ILE A 94 -41.20 25.67 16.26
CA ILE A 94 -41.40 25.53 17.71
C ILE A 94 -40.51 24.40 18.24
N LYS A 95 -39.26 24.74 18.60
CA LYS A 95 -38.28 23.80 19.13
C LYS A 95 -38.22 23.85 20.65
N ARG A 96 -37.95 22.70 21.26
CA ARG A 96 -37.75 22.59 22.69
C ARG A 96 -36.49 23.37 23.11
N LYS A 97 -36.55 24.17 24.17
CA LYS A 97 -35.40 24.87 24.74
C LYS A 97 -34.30 23.87 25.12
N CYS A 98 -33.10 24.06 24.57
CA CYS A 98 -31.89 23.39 25.05
C CYS A 98 -31.47 23.98 26.39
N THR A 99 -30.94 23.14 27.28
CA THR A 99 -30.38 23.61 28.54
C THR A 99 -29.00 24.22 28.33
N LYS A 100 -28.56 25.11 29.23
CA LYS A 100 -27.19 25.66 29.19
C LYS A 100 -26.11 24.56 29.23
N SER A 101 -26.36 23.47 29.96
CA SER A 101 -25.48 22.30 29.99
C SER A 101 -25.42 21.60 28.63
N GLN A 102 -26.56 21.39 27.95
CA GLN A 102 -26.57 20.78 26.63
C GLN A 102 -25.80 21.60 25.59
N LEU A 103 -25.89 22.93 25.65
CA LEU A 103 -25.12 23.83 24.77
C LEU A 103 -23.62 23.77 25.04
N ALA A 104 -23.22 23.70 26.31
CA ALA A 104 -21.81 23.56 26.70
C ALA A 104 -21.22 22.22 26.25
N ASP A 105 -21.98 21.12 26.42
CA ASP A 105 -21.56 19.79 25.96
C ASP A 105 -21.39 19.75 24.44
N MET A 106 -22.29 20.39 23.68
CA MET A 106 -22.21 20.49 22.23
C MET A 106 -21.00 21.31 21.78
N ALA A 107 -20.70 22.42 22.46
CA ALA A 107 -19.53 23.25 22.18
C ALA A 107 -18.23 22.47 22.42
N ALA A 108 -18.11 21.78 23.57
CA ALA A 108 -16.97 20.94 23.87
C ALA A 108 -16.82 19.76 22.88
N GLN A 109 -17.94 19.23 22.36
CA GLN A 109 -17.91 18.21 21.32
C GLN A 109 -17.46 18.76 19.97
N MET A 110 -17.88 19.97 19.57
CA MET A 110 -17.39 20.63 18.36
C MET A 110 -15.89 20.91 18.44
N GLU A 111 -15.40 21.39 19.58
CA GLU A 111 -13.97 21.65 19.77
C GLU A 111 -13.12 20.36 19.62
N ARG A 112 -13.57 19.25 20.20
CA ARG A 112 -12.92 17.93 20.01
C ARG A 112 -12.97 17.45 18.56
N LEU A 113 -14.05 17.73 17.83
CA LEU A 113 -14.14 17.38 16.41
C LEU A 113 -13.19 18.22 15.57
N GLN A 114 -13.06 19.51 15.88
CA GLN A 114 -12.13 20.42 15.23
C GLN A 114 -10.68 19.90 15.37
N GLN A 115 -10.26 19.59 16.60
CA GLN A 115 -8.91 19.06 16.87
C GLN A 115 -8.61 17.75 16.13
N ARG A 116 -9.63 16.89 15.96
CA ARG A 116 -9.50 15.65 15.18
C ARG A 116 -9.32 15.92 13.69
N LEU A 117 -10.00 16.91 13.13
CA LEU A 117 -9.85 17.29 11.72
C LEU A 117 -8.43 17.81 11.47
N ASP A 118 -7.95 18.73 12.30
CA ASP A 118 -6.58 19.27 12.19
C ASP A 118 -5.52 18.16 12.26
N THR A 119 -5.75 17.16 13.12
CA THR A 119 -4.85 15.99 13.23
C THR A 119 -4.86 15.13 11.96
N ILE A 120 -6.04 14.93 11.35
CA ILE A 120 -6.18 14.15 10.12
C ILE A 120 -5.49 14.86 8.96
N GLU A 121 -5.67 16.17 8.81
CA GLU A 121 -5.01 16.95 7.76
C GLU A 121 -3.49 16.84 7.85
N ARG A 122 -2.91 17.00 9.05
CA ARG A 122 -1.47 16.83 9.25
C ARG A 122 -0.97 15.43 8.89
N LEU A 123 -1.71 14.38 9.27
CA LEU A 123 -1.35 13.00 8.92
C LEU A 123 -1.45 12.74 7.40
N GLN A 124 -2.40 13.39 6.72
CA GLN A 124 -2.51 13.32 5.26
C GLN A 124 -1.29 13.95 4.57
N ASP A 125 -0.81 15.10 5.07
CA ASP A 125 0.40 15.73 4.54
C ASP A 125 1.64 14.84 4.74
N GLU A 126 1.85 14.32 5.96
CA GLU A 126 2.98 13.43 6.27
C GLU A 126 2.97 12.14 5.40
N THR A 127 1.78 11.59 5.15
CA THR A 127 1.64 10.39 4.30
C THR A 127 1.89 10.69 2.83
N ALA A 128 1.46 11.86 2.32
CA ALA A 128 1.74 12.29 0.96
C ALA A 128 3.25 12.48 0.72
N GLU A 129 3.95 13.12 1.67
CA GLU A 129 5.40 13.29 1.61
C GLU A 129 6.16 11.96 1.65
N SER A 130 5.71 11.02 2.50
CA SER A 130 6.30 9.68 2.57
C SER A 130 6.12 8.91 1.25
N LEU A 131 4.93 8.99 0.65
CA LEU A 131 4.64 8.35 -0.64
C LEU A 131 5.47 8.96 -1.78
N GLY A 132 5.66 10.28 -1.78
CA GLY A 132 6.52 10.97 -2.74
C GLY A 132 7.97 10.48 -2.68
N ARG A 133 8.54 10.37 -1.47
CA ARG A 133 9.89 9.83 -1.27
C ARG A 133 10.03 8.38 -1.72
N ALA A 134 9.04 7.53 -1.39
CA ALA A 134 9.05 6.13 -1.81
C ALA A 134 8.99 5.99 -3.33
N THR A 135 8.17 6.82 -4.00
CA THR A 135 8.04 6.83 -5.46
C THR A 135 9.38 7.19 -6.13
N GLN A 136 10.03 8.26 -5.67
CA GLN A 136 11.33 8.68 -6.19
C GLN A 136 12.43 7.62 -6.00
N GLN A 137 12.38 6.88 -4.89
CA GLN A 137 13.31 5.77 -4.65
C GLN A 137 13.07 4.62 -5.63
N CYS A 138 11.81 4.26 -5.90
CA CYS A 138 11.47 3.25 -6.90
C CYS A 138 11.91 3.65 -8.32
N GLU A 139 11.74 4.92 -8.71
CA GLU A 139 12.16 5.42 -10.02
C GLU A 139 13.68 5.32 -10.19
N THR A 140 14.45 5.72 -9.18
CA THR A 140 15.92 5.60 -9.17
C THR A 140 16.36 4.14 -9.35
N LEU A 141 15.82 3.22 -8.54
CA LEU A 141 16.15 1.79 -8.62
C LEU A 141 15.77 1.17 -9.98
N THR A 142 14.67 1.64 -10.57
CA THR A 142 14.24 1.19 -11.90
C THR A 142 15.24 1.64 -12.97
N GLY A 143 15.74 2.88 -12.88
CA GLY A 143 16.79 3.40 -13.75
C GLY A 143 18.08 2.57 -13.67
N GLU A 144 18.58 2.32 -12.45
CA GLU A 144 19.79 1.52 -12.21
C GLU A 144 19.66 0.09 -12.77
N LEU A 145 18.51 -0.56 -12.57
CA LEU A 145 18.23 -1.89 -13.12
C LEU A 145 18.22 -1.90 -14.65
N GLN A 146 17.64 -0.86 -15.27
CA GLN A 146 17.57 -0.74 -16.72
C GLN A 146 18.97 -0.53 -17.34
N GLU A 147 19.82 0.27 -16.71
CA GLU A 147 21.22 0.44 -17.12
C GLU A 147 22.01 -0.88 -17.00
N ALA A 148 21.85 -1.61 -15.90
CA ALA A 148 22.49 -2.92 -15.72
C ALA A 148 22.06 -3.93 -16.80
N HIS A 149 20.76 -4.00 -17.11
CA HIS A 149 20.25 -4.86 -18.18
C HIS A 149 20.79 -4.48 -19.57
N GLN A 150 20.93 -3.19 -19.87
CA GLN A 150 21.52 -2.73 -21.13
C GLN A 150 23.01 -3.09 -21.22
N GLY A 151 23.76 -2.97 -20.11
CA GLY A 151 25.16 -3.37 -20.03
C GLY A 151 25.35 -4.88 -20.27
N LEU A 152 24.51 -5.71 -19.64
CA LEU A 152 24.48 -7.16 -19.84
C LEU A 152 24.15 -7.53 -21.30
N ALA A 153 23.11 -6.93 -21.88
CA ALA A 153 22.71 -7.20 -23.26
C ALA A 153 23.78 -6.75 -24.29
N ALA A 154 24.48 -5.64 -24.02
CA ALA A 154 25.59 -5.20 -24.87
C ALA A 154 26.78 -6.16 -24.79
N ARG A 155 27.08 -6.68 -23.59
CA ARG A 155 28.12 -7.70 -23.37
C ARG A 155 27.77 -9.01 -24.08
N ASP A 156 26.53 -9.48 -23.96
CA ASP A 156 26.03 -10.67 -24.67
C ASP A 156 26.10 -10.52 -26.19
N ARG A 157 25.84 -9.33 -26.74
CA ARG A 157 25.98 -9.06 -28.18
C ARG A 157 27.44 -9.07 -28.63
N LEU A 158 28.35 -8.58 -27.80
CA LEU A 158 29.79 -8.58 -28.09
C LEU A 158 30.35 -10.01 -28.07
N MET A 159 29.97 -10.82 -27.08
CA MET A 159 30.35 -12.24 -27.00
C MET A 159 29.73 -13.07 -28.13
N ASN A 160 28.54 -12.73 -28.61
CA ASN A 160 27.91 -13.42 -29.75
C ASN A 160 28.52 -13.08 -31.12
N GLN A 161 29.46 -12.13 -31.22
CA GLN A 161 30.07 -11.75 -32.50
C GLN A 161 31.31 -12.59 -32.87
N ILE A 162 31.93 -13.28 -31.90
CA ILE A 162 33.07 -14.19 -32.14
C ILE A 162 32.90 -15.40 -31.21
N SER A 163 32.52 -16.55 -31.76
CA SER A 163 32.49 -17.82 -31.01
C SER A 163 33.91 -18.29 -30.73
N PRO A 164 34.39 -18.29 -29.46
CA PRO A 164 35.76 -18.69 -29.15
C PRO A 164 36.02 -20.13 -29.56
N LYS A 165 37.20 -20.42 -30.13
CA LYS A 165 37.61 -21.76 -30.48
C LYS A 165 38.41 -22.39 -29.33
N VAL A 166 37.80 -23.36 -28.67
CA VAL A 166 38.34 -24.02 -27.47
C VAL A 166 38.82 -25.43 -27.79
N LEU A 167 39.97 -25.81 -27.26
CA LEU A 167 40.44 -27.21 -27.23
C LEU A 167 40.20 -27.79 -25.83
N LEU A 168 39.38 -28.83 -25.74
CA LEU A 168 39.16 -29.60 -24.51
C LEU A 168 39.97 -30.89 -24.54
N VAL A 169 40.87 -31.08 -23.58
CA VAL A 169 41.73 -32.26 -23.43
C VAL A 169 41.37 -32.98 -22.14
N GLU A 170 40.76 -34.15 -22.26
CA GLU A 170 40.23 -34.96 -21.15
C GLU A 170 40.18 -36.42 -21.60
N ASP A 171 40.72 -37.36 -20.83
CA ASP A 171 40.77 -38.78 -21.22
C ASP A 171 39.43 -39.51 -20.94
N ASP A 172 38.76 -39.16 -19.84
CA ASP A 172 37.45 -39.72 -19.51
C ASP A 172 36.37 -39.24 -20.49
N VAL A 173 35.76 -40.21 -21.20
CA VAL A 173 34.76 -39.94 -22.24
C VAL A 173 33.53 -39.21 -21.69
N VAL A 174 33.11 -39.51 -20.46
CA VAL A 174 31.91 -38.92 -19.86
C VAL A 174 32.20 -37.46 -19.45
N CYS A 175 33.32 -37.21 -18.78
CA CYS A 175 33.77 -35.88 -18.42
C CYS A 175 33.99 -35.00 -19.66
N ARG A 176 34.58 -35.57 -20.72
CA ARG A 176 34.82 -34.87 -21.99
C ARG A 176 33.51 -34.48 -22.67
N GLN A 177 32.56 -35.40 -22.78
CA GLN A 177 31.23 -35.12 -23.37
C GLN A 177 30.44 -34.10 -22.56
N LEU A 178 30.44 -34.21 -21.24
CA LEU A 178 29.71 -33.29 -20.36
C LEU A 178 30.29 -31.88 -20.44
N SER A 179 31.61 -31.75 -20.28
CA SER A 179 32.30 -30.46 -20.34
C SER A 179 32.20 -29.84 -21.73
N GLY A 180 32.35 -30.66 -22.78
CA GLY A 180 32.18 -30.22 -24.16
C GLY A 180 30.77 -29.70 -24.44
N LYS A 181 29.73 -30.35 -23.91
CA LYS A 181 28.35 -29.88 -24.08
C LYS A 181 28.11 -28.55 -23.39
N ILE A 182 28.68 -28.35 -22.21
CA ILE A 182 28.60 -27.07 -21.47
C ILE A 182 29.26 -25.94 -22.28
N LEU A 183 30.47 -26.17 -22.81
CA LEU A 183 31.20 -25.19 -23.62
C LEU A 183 30.45 -24.83 -24.91
N GLN A 184 29.84 -25.81 -25.58
CA GLN A 184 28.99 -25.56 -26.74
C GLN A 184 27.75 -24.72 -26.40
N VAL A 185 27.12 -24.95 -25.25
CA VAL A 185 25.98 -24.12 -24.77
C VAL A 185 26.42 -22.68 -24.51
N PHE A 186 27.68 -22.45 -24.13
CA PHE A 186 28.27 -21.12 -24.01
C PHE A 186 28.68 -20.50 -25.34
N GLY A 187 28.37 -21.14 -26.47
CA GLY A 187 28.66 -20.59 -27.81
C GLY A 187 30.10 -20.79 -28.28
N CYS A 188 30.90 -21.61 -27.59
CA CYS A 188 32.24 -21.96 -28.03
C CYS A 188 32.19 -22.96 -29.20
N THR A 189 33.11 -22.79 -30.16
CA THR A 189 33.46 -23.87 -31.10
C THR A 189 34.48 -24.78 -30.44
N LEU A 190 34.32 -26.10 -30.56
CA LEU A 190 35.07 -27.06 -29.75
C LEU A 190 35.81 -28.07 -30.63
N ASP A 191 37.10 -28.24 -30.38
CA ASP A 191 37.82 -29.46 -30.72
C ASP A 191 38.13 -30.24 -29.43
N GLU A 192 38.09 -31.56 -29.51
CA GLU A 192 38.36 -32.45 -28.38
C GLU A 192 39.63 -33.27 -28.60
N ALA A 193 40.36 -33.57 -27.53
CA ALA A 193 41.49 -34.49 -27.49
C ALA A 193 41.37 -35.41 -26.27
N GLU A 194 41.79 -36.68 -26.43
CA GLU A 194 41.69 -37.70 -25.38
C GLU A 194 42.99 -37.88 -24.58
N ASP A 195 44.09 -37.28 -25.04
CA ASP A 195 45.37 -37.28 -24.33
C ASP A 195 46.25 -36.10 -24.77
N GLY A 196 47.40 -35.95 -24.10
CA GLY A 196 48.35 -34.90 -24.40
C GLY A 196 48.98 -34.99 -25.80
N VAL A 197 49.11 -36.18 -26.39
CA VAL A 197 49.69 -36.35 -27.73
C VAL A 197 48.74 -35.79 -28.78
N ALA A 198 47.46 -36.15 -28.68
CA ALA A 198 46.40 -35.61 -29.52
C ALA A 198 46.29 -34.09 -29.38
N ALA A 199 46.43 -33.56 -28.15
CA ALA A 199 46.43 -32.13 -27.89
C ALA A 199 47.58 -31.39 -28.59
N VAL A 200 48.83 -31.89 -28.44
CA VAL A 200 50.02 -31.31 -29.09
C VAL A 200 49.86 -31.32 -30.62
N ASN A 201 49.35 -32.42 -31.20
CA ASN A 201 49.12 -32.52 -32.63
C ASN A 201 48.08 -31.50 -33.11
N LYS A 202 46.97 -31.34 -32.38
CA LYS A 202 45.92 -30.36 -32.72
C LYS A 202 46.41 -28.93 -32.62
N MET A 203 47.18 -28.58 -31.60
CA MET A 203 47.78 -27.25 -31.42
C MET A 203 48.80 -26.89 -32.51
N ASN A 204 49.45 -27.88 -33.12
CA ASN A 204 50.35 -27.66 -34.26
C ASN A 204 49.59 -27.35 -35.57
N ILE A 205 48.35 -27.82 -35.71
CA ILE A 205 47.56 -27.71 -36.94
C ILE A 205 46.60 -26.52 -36.89
N SER A 206 46.06 -26.20 -35.72
CA SER A 206 45.03 -25.18 -35.53
C SER A 206 45.39 -24.22 -34.40
N LYS A 207 44.90 -22.98 -34.50
CA LYS A 207 44.92 -22.02 -33.41
C LYS A 207 43.63 -22.10 -32.60
N TYR A 208 43.76 -21.88 -31.30
CA TYR A 208 42.70 -21.90 -30.32
C TYR A 208 42.80 -20.65 -29.47
N ASP A 209 41.66 -20.17 -28.98
CA ASP A 209 41.59 -19.03 -28.07
C ASP A 209 41.81 -19.46 -26.62
N LEU A 210 41.52 -20.72 -26.30
CA LEU A 210 41.68 -21.30 -24.96
C LEU A 210 41.83 -22.83 -25.03
N VAL A 211 42.65 -23.39 -24.15
CA VAL A 211 42.77 -24.84 -23.94
C VAL A 211 42.40 -25.18 -22.50
N PHE A 212 41.48 -26.12 -22.32
CA PHE A 212 41.28 -26.81 -21.05
C PHE A 212 42.04 -28.13 -21.09
N MET A 213 43.00 -28.32 -20.18
CA MET A 213 43.94 -29.44 -20.21
C MET A 213 43.87 -30.23 -18.92
N ASP A 214 43.37 -31.47 -18.94
CA ASP A 214 43.53 -32.35 -17.79
C ASP A 214 45.01 -32.64 -17.49
N ILE A 215 45.34 -32.74 -16.20
CA ILE A 215 46.71 -33.03 -15.76
C ILE A 215 47.02 -34.51 -15.93
N MET A 216 46.11 -35.38 -15.51
CA MET A 216 46.37 -36.82 -15.40
C MET A 216 45.69 -37.56 -16.54
N MET A 217 46.46 -37.90 -17.58
CA MET A 217 45.97 -38.60 -18.78
C MET A 217 46.98 -39.66 -19.23
N PRO A 218 46.57 -40.70 -19.98
CA PRO A 218 47.47 -41.69 -20.56
C PRO A 218 48.37 -41.08 -21.66
N HIS A 219 49.42 -41.82 -22.03
CA HIS A 219 50.40 -41.51 -23.09
C HIS A 219 51.27 -40.26 -22.86
N LEU A 220 50.66 -39.10 -22.66
CA LEU A 220 51.33 -37.84 -22.35
C LEU A 220 50.45 -37.01 -21.40
N ASP A 221 50.98 -36.74 -20.21
CA ASP A 221 50.28 -35.95 -19.18
C ASP A 221 50.17 -34.47 -19.57
N GLY A 222 49.26 -33.74 -18.91
CA GLY A 222 48.96 -32.35 -19.23
C GLY A 222 50.14 -31.38 -19.02
N MET A 223 51.03 -31.64 -18.06
CA MET A 223 52.21 -30.79 -17.83
C MET A 223 53.24 -31.00 -18.94
N SER A 224 53.51 -32.25 -19.29
CA SER A 224 54.41 -32.62 -20.40
C SER A 224 53.88 -32.13 -21.74
N ALA A 225 52.57 -32.26 -21.99
CA ALA A 225 51.92 -31.72 -23.19
C ALA A 225 52.02 -30.20 -23.25
N THR A 226 51.77 -29.51 -22.14
CA THR A 226 51.91 -28.04 -22.05
C THR A 226 53.34 -27.61 -22.34
N ALA A 227 54.34 -28.28 -21.74
CA ALA A 227 55.74 -27.98 -21.99
C ALA A 227 56.12 -28.14 -23.47
N GLN A 228 55.58 -29.14 -24.17
CA GLN A 228 55.76 -29.30 -25.62
C GLN A 228 55.05 -28.21 -26.41
N ILE A 229 53.79 -27.90 -26.09
CA ILE A 229 53.02 -26.84 -26.76
C ILE A 229 53.74 -25.50 -26.66
N ARG A 230 54.31 -25.17 -25.49
CA ARG A 230 55.02 -23.91 -25.25
C ARG A 230 56.30 -23.74 -26.06
N GLN A 231 56.82 -24.80 -26.70
CA GLN A 231 57.94 -24.70 -27.64
C GLN A 231 57.55 -23.96 -28.92
N PHE A 232 56.29 -24.06 -29.36
CA PHE A 232 55.80 -23.47 -30.61
C PHE A 232 54.61 -22.51 -30.44
N ASP A 233 53.89 -22.56 -29.31
CA ASP A 233 52.81 -21.63 -28.97
C ASP A 233 52.94 -21.12 -27.53
N ARG A 234 53.39 -19.88 -27.39
CA ARG A 234 53.63 -19.21 -26.11
C ARG A 234 52.46 -18.39 -25.59
N CYS A 235 51.44 -18.18 -26.42
CA CYS A 235 50.42 -17.17 -26.16
C CYS A 235 49.06 -17.78 -25.81
N THR A 236 48.71 -18.91 -26.43
CA THR A 236 47.40 -19.53 -26.20
C THR A 236 47.23 -19.89 -24.73
N PRO A 237 46.21 -19.35 -24.03
CA PRO A 237 45.94 -19.69 -22.64
C PRO A 237 45.68 -21.19 -22.46
N ILE A 238 46.38 -21.82 -21.52
CA ILE A 238 46.16 -23.22 -21.13
C ILE A 238 45.75 -23.25 -19.66
N VAL A 239 44.53 -23.71 -19.38
CA VAL A 239 43.98 -23.83 -18.02
C VAL A 239 43.94 -25.29 -17.65
N SER A 240 44.58 -25.66 -16.53
CA SER A 240 44.59 -27.05 -16.08
C SER A 240 43.27 -27.45 -15.45
N LEU A 241 42.80 -28.65 -15.79
CA LEU A 241 41.76 -29.36 -15.05
C LEU A 241 42.46 -30.33 -14.10
N THR A 242 42.22 -30.26 -12.80
CA THR A 242 43.00 -31.09 -11.85
C THR A 242 42.22 -31.47 -10.60
N ALA A 243 42.41 -32.71 -10.13
CA ALA A 243 41.95 -33.12 -8.80
C ALA A 243 42.89 -32.64 -7.67
N ASN A 244 44.13 -32.25 -7.99
CA ASN A 244 45.12 -31.79 -7.00
C ASN A 244 45.31 -30.26 -7.09
N PHE A 245 44.67 -29.54 -6.17
CA PHE A 245 44.61 -28.08 -6.11
C PHE A 245 45.37 -27.46 -4.92
N THR A 246 46.43 -28.13 -4.45
CA THR A 246 47.30 -27.56 -3.40
C THR A 246 48.10 -26.39 -3.95
N GLN A 247 48.58 -25.51 -3.05
CA GLN A 247 49.40 -24.36 -3.43
C GLN A 247 50.70 -24.80 -4.12
N ASP A 248 51.33 -25.88 -3.66
CA ASP A 248 52.54 -26.43 -4.26
C ASP A 248 52.27 -26.97 -5.67
N ALA A 249 51.17 -27.70 -5.87
CA ALA A 249 50.77 -28.19 -7.19
C ALA A 249 50.51 -27.03 -8.16
N ARG A 250 49.82 -25.97 -7.70
CA ARG A 250 49.58 -24.76 -8.49
C ARG A 250 50.89 -24.11 -8.96
N ILE A 251 51.89 -24.01 -8.09
CA ILE A 251 53.21 -23.45 -8.45
C ILE A 251 53.84 -24.28 -9.57
N VAL A 252 53.78 -25.62 -9.46
CA VAL A 252 54.31 -26.53 -10.48
C VAL A 252 53.59 -26.33 -11.83
N TYR A 253 52.26 -26.34 -11.85
CA TYR A 253 51.48 -26.16 -13.09
C TYR A 253 51.81 -24.84 -13.80
N MET A 254 51.89 -23.75 -13.03
CA MET A 254 52.25 -22.43 -13.57
C MET A 254 53.69 -22.41 -14.11
N SER A 255 54.63 -23.07 -13.42
CA SER A 255 56.03 -23.16 -13.87
C SER A 255 56.20 -23.93 -15.19
N CYS A 256 55.28 -24.85 -15.50
CA CYS A 256 55.24 -25.57 -16.77
C CYS A 256 54.62 -24.76 -17.93
N GLY A 257 54.11 -23.55 -17.65
CA GLY A 257 53.57 -22.63 -18.66
C GLY A 257 52.04 -22.63 -18.78
N MET A 258 51.31 -23.20 -17.80
CA MET A 258 49.87 -23.04 -17.68
C MET A 258 49.51 -21.64 -17.14
N ASN A 259 48.31 -21.18 -17.44
CA ASN A 259 47.85 -19.81 -17.16
C ASN A 259 46.85 -19.75 -15.99
N ASP A 260 46.09 -20.81 -15.76
CA ASP A 260 45.20 -20.94 -14.61
C ASP A 260 44.99 -22.40 -14.21
N VAL A 261 44.32 -22.61 -13.08
CA VAL A 261 43.96 -23.93 -12.57
C VAL A 261 42.48 -23.96 -12.22
N LEU A 262 41.76 -24.91 -12.80
CA LEU A 262 40.36 -25.21 -12.51
C LEU A 262 40.26 -26.56 -11.77
N PRO A 263 39.95 -26.56 -10.46
CA PRO A 263 39.86 -27.80 -9.69
C PRO A 263 38.64 -28.65 -10.09
N LYS A 264 38.84 -29.96 -10.20
CA LYS A 264 37.78 -30.97 -10.31
C LYS A 264 37.25 -31.34 -8.91
N PRO A 265 35.92 -31.48 -8.70
CA PRO A 265 34.86 -31.23 -9.67
C PRO A 265 34.60 -29.72 -9.87
N PHE A 266 34.34 -29.32 -11.11
CA PHE A 266 33.96 -27.95 -11.47
C PHE A 266 32.48 -27.87 -11.88
N SER A 267 31.86 -26.71 -11.67
CA SER A 267 30.50 -26.43 -12.09
C SER A 267 30.46 -25.74 -13.46
N ARG A 268 29.25 -25.68 -14.02
CA ARG A 268 28.95 -24.88 -15.23
C ARG A 268 29.47 -23.44 -15.08
N ASP A 269 29.21 -22.79 -13.95
CA ASP A 269 29.55 -21.39 -13.72
C ASP A 269 31.07 -21.18 -13.59
N THR A 270 31.77 -22.12 -12.96
CA THR A 270 33.25 -22.05 -12.87
C THR A 270 33.93 -22.28 -14.21
N LEU A 271 33.32 -23.06 -15.11
CA LEU A 271 33.83 -23.25 -16.47
C LEU A 271 33.58 -21.99 -17.32
N LEU A 272 32.39 -21.38 -17.17
CA LEU A 272 32.04 -20.13 -17.85
C LEU A 272 32.97 -18.98 -17.47
N SER A 273 33.25 -18.82 -16.17
CA SER A 273 34.10 -17.72 -15.70
C SER A 273 35.53 -17.79 -16.25
N VAL A 274 36.03 -18.99 -16.54
CA VAL A 274 37.32 -19.15 -17.23
C VAL A 274 37.21 -18.72 -18.69
N VAL A 275 36.15 -19.11 -19.40
CA VAL A 275 35.91 -18.66 -20.78
C VAL A 275 35.81 -17.13 -20.84
N GLU A 276 34.99 -16.51 -19.99
CA GLU A 276 34.84 -15.04 -19.93
C GLU A 276 36.14 -14.31 -19.56
N LYS A 277 37.06 -14.98 -18.87
CA LYS A 277 38.35 -14.39 -18.46
C LYS A 277 39.38 -14.40 -19.59
N TYR A 278 39.34 -15.41 -20.46
CA TYR A 278 40.39 -15.64 -21.46
C TYR A 278 39.93 -15.43 -22.91
N CYS A 279 38.63 -15.29 -23.17
CA CYS A 279 38.03 -15.08 -24.48
C CYS A 279 37.11 -13.85 -24.47
#